data_AF-A0A1I4RN37-F1
#
_entry.id   AF-A0A1I4RN37-F1
#
_cell.length_a   1.000
_cell.length_b   1.000
_cell.length_c   1.000
_cell.angle_alpha   90.00
_cell.angle_beta   90.00
_cell.angle_gamma   90.00
#
_symmetry.space_group_name_H-M   'P 1'
#
loop_
_entity.id
_entity.type
_entity.pdbx_description
1 polymer ?
#
loop_
_entity_poly.entity_id
_entity_poly.type
_entity_poly.pdbx_seq_one_letter_code
_entity_poly.pdbx_strand_id
1 'polypeptide(L)'
;MAEQKYVIRQQDKNAAVSYLDQQIASNPQWLSHDDAKRSIAEREYRDAKFESITLNDWCWKWLDEIRWAQLKNAIQAARDRIESQKYRPQLKTISLTHNAWQILTDLAKHDEATLSEVIIKRLGGEQLNSYDQPEKRRYININKSN
;
A
#
# COMPACT_ATOMS: atom_id res chain seq x y z
N MET A 1 7.76 16.55 -31.21
CA MET A 1 6.97 16.69 -29.98
C MET A 1 7.82 16.14 -28.86
N ALA A 2 8.27 16.96 -27.92
CA ALA A 2 9.17 16.52 -26.85
C ALA A 2 8.38 15.64 -25.87
N GLU A 3 8.70 14.34 -25.82
CA GLU A 3 8.22 13.46 -24.75
C GLU A 3 8.58 14.09 -23.42
N GLN A 4 7.58 14.47 -22.64
CA GLN A 4 7.80 14.95 -21.28
C GLN A 4 8.37 13.77 -20.49
N LYS A 5 9.70 13.77 -20.34
CA LYS A 5 10.40 12.81 -19.47
C LYS A 5 9.77 12.90 -18.09
N TYR A 6 9.32 11.76 -17.59
CA TYR A 6 8.74 11.64 -16.26
C TYR A 6 9.65 12.31 -15.22
N VAL A 7 9.08 13.00 -14.24
CA VAL A 7 9.85 13.66 -13.17
C VAL A 7 9.40 13.04 -11.85
N ILE A 8 10.35 12.47 -11.12
CA ILE A 8 10.12 11.94 -9.77
C ILE A 8 9.75 13.12 -8.88
N ARG A 9 8.51 13.16 -8.41
CA ARG A 9 8.02 14.20 -7.50
C ARG A 9 8.48 13.90 -6.07
N GLN A 10 8.42 14.91 -5.19
CA GLN A 10 8.84 14.74 -3.79
C GLN A 10 8.09 13.59 -3.07
N GLN A 11 6.80 13.41 -3.37
CA GLN A 11 5.97 12.32 -2.84
C GLN A 11 6.45 10.92 -3.26
N ASP A 12 7.07 10.82 -4.44
CA ASP A 12 7.51 9.56 -5.06
C ASP A 12 8.98 9.24 -4.72
N LYS A 13 9.71 10.21 -4.15
CA LYS A 13 11.14 10.11 -3.82
C LYS A 13 11.45 8.88 -2.99
N ASN A 14 10.70 8.64 -1.91
CA ASN A 14 10.99 7.53 -1.00
C ASN A 14 10.81 6.17 -1.69
N ALA A 15 9.80 6.03 -2.55
CA ALA A 15 9.60 4.82 -3.34
C ALA A 15 10.72 4.63 -4.37
N ALA A 16 11.13 5.70 -5.03
CA ALA A 16 12.25 5.69 -5.98
C ALA A 16 13.56 5.29 -5.31
N VAL A 17 13.91 5.93 -4.18
CA VAL A 17 15.13 5.63 -3.41
C VAL A 17 15.11 4.19 -2.90
N SER A 18 13.98 3.72 -2.35
CA SER A 18 13.88 2.33 -1.87
C SER A 18 14.11 1.32 -3.00
N TYR A 19 13.56 1.58 -4.18
CA TYR A 19 13.77 0.72 -5.34
C TYR A 19 15.22 0.75 -5.82
N LEU A 20 15.81 1.92 -5.94
CA LEU A 20 17.21 2.09 -6.38
C LEU A 20 18.18 1.46 -5.39
N ASP A 21 17.99 1.66 -4.08
CA ASP A 21 18.78 1.02 -3.03
C ASP A 21 18.71 -0.51 -3.16
N GLN A 22 17.52 -1.06 -3.39
CA GLN A 22 17.33 -2.49 -3.58
C GLN A 22 18.05 -3.01 -4.83
N GLN A 23 17.95 -2.31 -5.97
CA GLN A 23 18.59 -2.73 -7.21
C GLN A 23 20.12 -2.68 -7.10
N ILE A 24 20.67 -1.60 -6.56
CA ILE A 24 22.11 -1.43 -6.36
C ILE A 24 22.65 -2.49 -5.40
N ALA A 25 21.94 -2.80 -4.31
CA ALA A 25 22.35 -3.82 -3.36
C ALA A 25 22.25 -5.25 -3.91
N SER A 26 21.20 -5.54 -4.68
CA SER A 26 20.91 -6.91 -5.15
C SER A 26 21.69 -7.27 -6.42
N ASN A 27 22.00 -6.29 -7.26
CA ASN A 27 22.71 -6.51 -8.51
C ASN A 27 23.69 -5.35 -8.80
N PRO A 28 24.98 -5.51 -8.45
CA PRO A 28 26.00 -4.50 -8.70
C PRO A 28 26.14 -4.13 -10.19
N GLN A 29 25.83 -5.05 -11.12
CA GLN A 29 25.91 -4.77 -12.55
C GLN A 29 24.65 -4.08 -13.11
N TRP A 30 23.63 -3.86 -12.27
CA TRP A 30 22.39 -3.21 -12.70
C TRP A 30 22.62 -1.77 -13.17
N LEU A 31 23.62 -1.05 -12.67
CA LEU A 31 23.95 0.30 -13.16
C LEU A 31 24.84 0.29 -14.40
N SER A 32 25.84 -0.58 -14.45
CA SER A 32 26.78 -0.66 -15.56
C SER A 32 27.60 -1.93 -15.45
N HIS A 33 28.00 -2.50 -16.59
CA HIS A 33 29.00 -3.56 -16.65
C HIS A 33 30.44 -3.02 -16.50
N ASP A 34 30.63 -1.71 -16.60
CA ASP A 34 31.89 -1.01 -16.35
C ASP A 34 31.99 -0.62 -14.87
N ASP A 35 32.95 -1.22 -14.16
CA ASP A 35 33.17 -1.02 -12.73
C ASP A 35 33.53 0.43 -12.37
N ALA A 36 34.28 1.14 -13.22
CA ALA A 36 34.65 2.54 -12.96
C ALA A 36 33.42 3.46 -13.07
N LYS A 37 32.60 3.26 -14.10
CA LYS A 37 31.32 3.98 -14.24
C LYS A 37 30.37 3.68 -13.09
N ARG A 38 30.28 2.41 -12.66
CA ARG A 38 29.46 2.02 -11.51
C ARG A 38 29.90 2.74 -10.24
N SER A 39 31.19 2.71 -9.90
CA SER A 39 31.69 3.33 -8.67
C SER A 39 31.48 4.85 -8.65
N ILE A 40 31.50 5.52 -9.80
CA ILE A 40 31.17 6.95 -9.91
C ILE A 40 29.66 7.14 -9.70
N ALA A 41 28.82 6.34 -10.38
CA ALA A 41 27.37 6.41 -10.25
C ALA A 41 26.90 6.21 -8.81
N GLU A 42 27.41 5.19 -8.11
CA GLU A 42 27.08 4.91 -6.71
C GLU A 42 27.53 6.02 -5.75
N ARG A 43 28.66 6.67 -6.05
CA ARG A 43 29.14 7.81 -5.27
C ARG A 43 28.21 9.00 -5.44
N GLU A 44 27.89 9.37 -6.68
CA GLU A 44 26.97 10.48 -6.96
C GLU A 44 25.56 10.19 -6.42
N TYR A 45 25.12 8.93 -6.45
CA TYR A 45 23.82 8.52 -5.95
C TYR A 45 23.65 8.79 -4.46
N ARG A 46 24.72 8.59 -3.66
CA ARG A 46 24.68 8.81 -2.21
C ARG A 46 24.29 10.23 -1.83
N ASP A 47 24.70 11.21 -2.63
CA ASP A 47 24.34 12.62 -2.43
C ASP A 47 23.02 12.96 -3.12
N ALA A 48 22.75 12.38 -4.30
CA ALA A 48 21.54 12.62 -5.07
C ALA A 48 20.26 12.11 -4.39
N LYS A 49 20.31 11.05 -3.59
CA LYS A 49 19.11 10.43 -2.99
C LYS A 49 18.36 11.33 -1.98
N PHE A 50 18.99 12.39 -1.48
CA PHE A 50 18.38 13.25 -0.46
C PHE A 50 17.34 14.21 -1.06
N GLU A 51 17.58 14.73 -2.27
CA GLU A 51 16.73 15.72 -2.93
C GLU A 51 16.11 15.15 -4.20
N SER A 52 14.82 15.42 -4.45
CA SER A 52 14.12 14.87 -5.63
C SER A 52 14.67 15.42 -6.94
N ILE A 53 15.15 16.67 -6.94
CA ILE A 53 15.75 17.31 -8.13
C ILE A 53 17.06 16.62 -8.50
N THR A 54 17.98 16.49 -7.54
CA THR A 54 19.28 15.85 -7.79
C THR A 54 19.13 14.36 -8.08
N LEU A 55 18.13 13.69 -7.48
CA LEU A 55 17.78 12.31 -7.82
C LEU A 55 17.31 12.17 -9.27
N ASN A 56 16.49 13.09 -9.78
CA ASN A 56 16.07 13.09 -11.18
C ASN A 56 17.26 13.27 -12.13
N ASP A 57 18.13 14.25 -11.84
CA ASP A 57 19.32 14.52 -12.64
C ASP A 57 20.25 13.30 -12.68
N TRP A 58 20.47 12.67 -11.51
CA TRP A 58 21.25 11.45 -11.42
C TRP A 58 20.63 10.32 -12.24
N CYS A 59 19.32 10.14 -12.15
CA CYS A 59 18.65 9.09 -12.91
C CYS A 59 18.74 9.34 -14.42
N TRP A 60 18.60 10.58 -14.89
CA TRP A 60 18.75 10.91 -16.31
C TRP A 60 20.17 10.72 -16.83
N LYS A 61 21.17 10.87 -15.95
CA LYS A 61 22.58 10.69 -16.27
C LYS A 61 22.98 9.22 -16.34
N TRP A 62 22.44 8.38 -15.45
CA TRP A 62 22.94 7.02 -15.24
C TRP A 62 21.97 5.90 -15.65
N LEU A 63 20.67 6.18 -15.77
CA LEU A 63 19.69 5.17 -16.17
C LEU A 63 19.39 5.27 -17.66
N ASP A 64 19.40 4.11 -18.32
CA ASP A 64 18.84 3.96 -19.65
C ASP A 64 17.31 3.95 -19.60
N GLU A 65 16.68 4.01 -20.77
CA GLU A 65 15.21 4.03 -20.89
C GLU A 65 14.55 2.80 -20.27
N ILE A 66 15.21 1.65 -20.30
CA ILE A 66 14.67 0.39 -19.75
C ILE A 66 14.62 0.46 -18.22
N ARG A 67 15.72 0.81 -17.57
CA ARG A 67 15.81 0.96 -16.11
C ARG A 67 14.93 2.12 -15.63
N TRP A 68 14.82 3.17 -16.43
CA TRP A 68 13.91 4.28 -16.16
C TRP A 68 12.44 3.84 -16.16
N ALA A 69 12.03 3.01 -17.13
CA ALA A 69 10.68 2.44 -17.16
C ALA A 69 10.42 1.51 -15.96
N GLN A 70 11.42 0.70 -15.58
CA GLN A 70 11.34 -0.16 -14.39
C GLN A 70 11.14 0.65 -13.10
N LEU A 71 11.91 1.72 -12.92
CA LEU A 71 11.78 2.63 -11.79
C LEU A 71 10.37 3.26 -11.74
N LYS A 72 9.86 3.74 -12.88
CA LYS A 72 8.51 4.32 -12.97
C LYS A 72 7.43 3.32 -12.57
N ASN A 73 7.53 2.08 -13.03
CA ASN A 73 6.60 1.01 -12.66
C ASN A 73 6.67 0.69 -11.17
N ALA A 74 7.87 0.70 -10.57
CA ALA A 74 8.03 0.50 -9.14
C ALA A 74 7.41 1.63 -8.31
N ILE A 75 7.59 2.89 -8.75
CA ILE A 75 6.95 4.06 -8.13
C ILE A 75 5.43 3.94 -8.21
N GLN A 76 4.88 3.61 -9.39
CA GLN A 76 3.44 3.44 -9.57
C GLN A 76 2.90 2.32 -8.68
N ALA A 77 3.55 1.17 -8.64
CA ALA A 77 3.15 0.06 -7.76
C ALA A 77 3.22 0.44 -6.27
N ALA A 78 4.22 1.23 -5.85
CA ALA A 78 4.31 1.73 -4.50
C ALA A 78 3.16 2.69 -4.17
N ARG A 79 2.79 3.55 -5.12
CA ARG A 79 1.65 4.46 -4.99
C ARG A 79 0.33 3.69 -4.88
N ASP A 80 0.13 2.69 -5.73
CA ASP A 80 -1.06 1.83 -5.71
C ASP A 80 -1.15 1.02 -4.40
N ARG A 81 0.00 0.61 -3.84
CA ARG A 81 0.07 -0.01 -2.51
C ARG A 81 -0.34 0.95 -1.39
N ILE A 82 0.12 2.21 -1.43
CA ILE A 82 -0.27 3.21 -0.43
C ILE A 82 -1.77 3.52 -0.55
N GLU A 83 -2.28 3.62 -1.78
CA GLU A 83 -3.69 3.87 -2.04
C GLU A 83 -4.58 2.69 -1.61
N SER A 84 -4.21 1.46 -1.97
CA SER A 84 -4.92 0.26 -1.50
C SER A 84 -4.82 0.06 0.02
N GLN A 85 -3.76 0.53 0.69
CA GLN A 85 -3.69 0.55 2.14
C GLN A 85 -4.60 1.63 2.75
N LYS A 86 -4.71 2.80 2.11
CA LYS A 86 -5.61 3.88 2.54
C LYS A 86 -7.08 3.47 2.46
N TYR A 87 -7.44 2.66 1.46
CA TYR A 87 -8.78 2.12 1.27
C TYR A 87 -8.95 0.68 1.77
N ARG A 88 -7.98 0.13 2.52
CA ARG A 88 -8.15 -1.19 3.12
C ARG A 88 -9.26 -1.09 4.17
N PRO A 89 -10.34 -1.89 4.06
CA PRO A 89 -11.33 -1.95 5.12
C PRO A 89 -10.62 -2.33 6.42
N GLN A 90 -10.87 -1.58 7.49
CA GLN A 90 -10.26 -1.84 8.79
C GLN A 90 -10.62 -3.26 9.23
N LEU A 91 -9.64 -4.15 9.23
CA LEU A 91 -9.84 -5.51 9.72
C LEU A 91 -10.03 -5.47 11.23
N LYS A 92 -11.05 -6.17 11.72
CA LYS A 92 -11.32 -6.35 13.15
C LYS A 92 -11.15 -7.81 13.50
N THR A 93 -10.35 -8.09 14.54
CA THR A 93 -10.27 -9.42 15.13
C THR A 93 -11.47 -9.63 16.03
N ILE A 94 -12.20 -10.72 15.82
CA ILE A 94 -13.30 -11.15 16.67
C ILE A 94 -13.00 -12.53 17.23
N SER A 95 -13.45 -12.79 18.45
CA SER A 95 -13.43 -14.12 19.04
C SER A 95 -14.73 -14.83 18.71
N LEU A 96 -14.64 -16.02 18.14
CA LEU A 96 -15.77 -16.89 17.85
C LEU A 96 -15.63 -18.18 18.66
N THR A 97 -16.76 -18.77 19.04
CA THR A 97 -16.75 -20.14 19.56
C THR A 97 -16.29 -21.09 18.44
N HIS A 98 -15.66 -22.22 18.81
CA HIS A 98 -15.12 -23.18 17.84
C HIS A 98 -16.18 -23.63 16.82
N ASN A 99 -17.38 -23.97 17.30
CA ASN A 99 -18.49 -24.40 16.45
C ASN A 99 -18.95 -23.29 15.49
N ALA A 100 -19.06 -22.04 15.95
CA ALA A 100 -19.43 -20.91 15.09
C ALA A 100 -18.38 -20.67 14.01
N TRP A 101 -17.10 -20.80 14.36
CA TRP A 101 -16.01 -20.70 13.39
C TRP A 101 -16.05 -21.82 12.34
N GLN A 102 -16.32 -23.07 12.75
CA GLN A 102 -16.45 -24.20 11.81
C GLN A 102 -17.59 -23.97 10.82
N ILE A 103 -18.78 -23.58 11.31
CA ILE A 103 -19.95 -23.30 10.46
C ILE A 103 -19.63 -22.21 9.43
N LEU A 104 -19.05 -21.09 9.87
CA LEU A 104 -18.71 -19.99 8.96
C LEU A 104 -17.64 -20.40 7.94
N THR A 105 -16.67 -21.21 8.35
CA THR A 105 -15.59 -21.69 7.48
C THR A 105 -16.12 -22.65 6.41
N ASP A 106 -17.01 -23.56 6.76
CA ASP A 106 -17.59 -24.51 5.81
C ASP A 106 -18.50 -23.80 4.81
N LEU A 107 -19.27 -22.81 5.26
CA LEU A 107 -20.07 -21.95 4.37
C LEU A 107 -19.20 -21.13 3.41
N ALA A 108 -18.09 -20.57 3.88
CA ALA A 108 -17.15 -19.82 3.06
C ALA A 108 -16.52 -20.70 1.96
N LYS A 109 -16.14 -21.92 2.30
CA LYS A 109 -15.61 -22.90 1.33
C LYS A 109 -16.66 -23.29 0.30
N HIS A 110 -17.90 -23.54 0.72
CA HIS A 110 -18.98 -23.93 -0.17
C HIS A 110 -19.34 -22.82 -1.16
N ASP A 111 -19.36 -21.57 -0.71
CA ASP A 111 -19.76 -20.40 -1.51
C ASP A 111 -18.57 -19.77 -2.29
N GLU A 112 -17.37 -20.37 -2.27
CA GLU A 112 -16.12 -19.81 -2.81
C GLU A 112 -15.89 -18.35 -2.41
N ALA A 113 -16.21 -18.02 -1.16
CA ALA A 113 -16.24 -16.66 -0.63
C ALA A 113 -15.39 -16.52 0.63
N THR A 114 -15.05 -15.29 0.99
CA THR A 114 -14.42 -14.97 2.27
C THR A 114 -15.42 -15.02 3.42
N LEU A 115 -14.93 -15.23 4.66
CA LEU A 115 -15.77 -15.19 5.86
C LEU A 115 -16.55 -13.87 5.98
N SER A 116 -15.92 -12.74 5.63
CA SER A 116 -16.56 -11.42 5.64
C SER A 116 -17.70 -11.34 4.63
N GLU A 117 -17.51 -11.87 3.41
CA GLU A 117 -18.56 -11.90 2.39
C GLU A 117 -19.71 -12.83 2.80
N VAL A 118 -19.44 -13.98 3.41
CA VAL A 118 -20.48 -14.87 3.96
C VAL A 118 -21.30 -14.15 5.03
N ILE A 119 -20.64 -13.46 5.96
CA ILE A 119 -21.30 -12.66 7.01
C ILE A 119 -22.19 -11.59 6.37
N ILE A 120 -21.67 -10.82 5.41
CA ILE A 120 -22.43 -9.75 4.75
C ILE A 120 -23.60 -10.33 3.94
N LYS A 121 -23.39 -11.40 3.18
CA LYS A 121 -24.42 -12.03 2.34
C LYS A 121 -25.56 -12.62 3.17
N ARG A 122 -25.24 -13.17 4.35
CA ARG A 122 -26.23 -13.84 5.22
C ARG A 122 -26.89 -12.91 6.25
N LEU A 123 -26.18 -11.88 6.73
CA LEU A 123 -26.64 -11.00 7.81
C LEU A 123 -26.81 -9.54 7.37
N GLY A 124 -26.16 -9.12 6.28
CA GLY A 124 -26.19 -7.74 5.79
C GLY A 124 -27.52 -7.34 5.14
N GLY A 125 -28.36 -8.30 4.72
CA GLY A 125 -29.66 -8.03 4.11
C GLY A 125 -30.77 -7.63 5.10
N GLU A 126 -30.71 -8.07 6.35
CA GLU A 126 -31.79 -7.87 7.33
C GLU A 126 -31.48 -6.84 8.43
N GLN A 127 -30.22 -6.65 8.82
CA GLN A 127 -29.86 -5.80 9.97
C GLN A 127 -29.53 -4.34 9.63
N LEU A 128 -29.12 -4.02 8.39
CA LEU A 128 -28.76 -2.65 8.03
C LEU A 128 -29.98 -1.74 7.75
N ASN A 129 -31.16 -2.31 7.56
CA ASN A 129 -32.42 -1.54 7.45
C ASN A 129 -33.12 -1.30 8.80
N SER A 130 -32.72 -1.98 9.89
CA SER A 130 -33.36 -1.82 11.21
C SER A 130 -32.57 -0.98 12.21
N TYR A 131 -31.32 -0.61 11.90
CA TYR A 131 -30.46 0.18 12.79
C TYR A 131 -30.57 1.71 12.59
N ASP A 132 -31.49 2.16 11.73
CA ASP A 132 -31.75 3.59 11.46
C ASP A 132 -32.94 4.15 12.26
N GLN A 133 -33.18 3.64 13.48
CA GLN A 133 -34.00 4.33 14.47
C GLN A 133 -33.13 4.86 15.61
N PRO A 134 -33.02 6.20 15.78
CA PRO A 134 -32.28 6.76 16.90
C PRO A 134 -33.05 6.48 18.19
N GLU A 135 -32.56 5.53 18.99
CA GLU A 135 -32.99 5.40 20.37
C GLU A 135 -32.73 6.71 21.10
N LYS A 136 -33.82 7.46 21.33
CA LYS A 136 -33.89 8.57 22.27
C LYS A 136 -33.33 8.08 23.60
N ARG A 137 -32.11 8.53 23.92
CA ARG A 137 -31.50 8.42 25.24
C ARG A 137 -32.45 9.00 26.30
N ARG A 138 -33.24 8.14 26.94
CA ARG A 138 -33.84 8.42 28.24
C ARG A 138 -32.76 8.21 29.30
N TYR A 139 -31.97 9.24 29.56
CA TYR A 139 -31.33 9.37 30.87
C TYR A 139 -32.42 9.77 31.87
N ILE A 140 -33.09 8.77 32.45
CA ILE A 140 -33.75 8.96 33.75
C ILE A 140 -32.62 8.73 34.77
N ASN A 141 -32.12 9.83 35.34
CA ASN A 141 -31.28 9.80 36.52
C ASN A 141 -32.06 9.11 37.64
N ILE A 142 -31.73 7.85 37.92
CA ILE A 142 -32.09 7.21 39.18
C ILE A 142 -30.85 7.30 40.06
N ASN A 143 -30.80 8.31 40.91
CA ASN A 143 -29.98 8.27 42.11
C ASN A 143 -30.85 8.65 43.32
N LYS A 144 -31.34 7.57 43.95
CA LYS A 144 -31.51 7.33 45.39
C LYS A 144 -32.26 8.34 46.26
N SER A 145 -33.41 7.90 46.77
CA SER A 145 -33.97 8.31 48.06
C SER A 145 -33.15 7.70 49.22
N ASN A 146 -32.66 8.54 50.13
CA ASN A 146 -32.85 8.46 51.59
C ASN A 146 -32.12 9.64 52.25
#